data_AF-A0AAW0J2G3-F1
#
_entry.id   AF-A0AAW0J2G3-F1
#
_cell.length_a   1.000
_cell.length_b   1.000
_cell.length_c   1.000
_cell.angle_alpha   90.00
_cell.angle_beta   90.00
_cell.angle_gamma   90.00
#
_symmetry.space_group_name_H-M   'P 1'
#
loop_
_entity.id
_entity.type
_entity.pdbx_description
1 polymer ?
#
loop_
_entity_poly.entity_id
_entity_poly.type
_entity_poly.pdbx_seq_one_letter_code
_entity_poly.pdbx_strand_id
1 'polypeptide(L)'
;MEIFFNTFQEVCDGVKNAIRRRFDKRIYVHLPDTEARKHIFKQVRIGNTPKTISEKEFDDLAEAADGFSGSDISYFVKDALYEVVRAILRTKFFKRSGEKWVPCQGNEKGRVSLQEIDEKGEIQSLLLVLIEVPPCTVAHFEKVRKNQKATVTKDDLDVFHDFTEEFGIYG
;
A
#
# COMPACT_ATOMS: atom_id res chain seq x y z
N MET A 1 0.80 -18.15 -6.60
CA MET A 1 -0.07 -17.93 -5.42
C MET A 1 -0.98 -16.72 -5.56
N GLU A 2 -0.69 -15.74 -6.43
CA GLU A 2 -1.57 -14.58 -6.70
C GLU A 2 -2.88 -14.89 -7.45
N ILE A 3 -3.00 -16.06 -8.09
CA ILE A 3 -4.19 -16.42 -8.88
C ILE A 3 -5.37 -16.88 -7.99
N PHE A 4 -5.12 -17.24 -6.73
CA PHE A 4 -6.18 -17.75 -5.83
C PHE A 4 -6.97 -16.67 -5.10
N PHE A 5 -6.49 -15.42 -5.06
CA PHE A 5 -7.17 -14.34 -4.33
C PHE A 5 -8.18 -13.54 -5.15
N ASN A 6 -8.05 -13.53 -6.49
CA ASN A 6 -8.93 -12.71 -7.34
C ASN A 6 -10.32 -13.33 -7.60
N THR A 7 -10.59 -14.56 -7.15
CA THR A 7 -11.87 -15.25 -7.37
C THR A 7 -12.72 -15.38 -6.11
N PHE A 8 -12.30 -14.82 -4.97
CA PHE A 8 -12.96 -15.02 -3.67
C PHE A 8 -13.58 -13.75 -3.08
N GLN A 9 -13.85 -12.74 -3.92
CA GLN A 9 -14.71 -11.62 -3.57
C GLN A 9 -15.98 -11.73 -4.42
N GLU A 10 -17.15 -11.58 -3.79
CA GLU A 10 -18.51 -11.64 -4.37
C GLU A 10 -19.24 -13.00 -4.37
N VAL A 11 -19.31 -13.70 -3.23
CA VAL A 11 -20.15 -14.92 -3.16
C VAL A 11 -20.77 -15.10 -1.78
N CYS A 12 -21.80 -14.31 -1.46
CA CYS A 12 -22.81 -14.76 -0.48
C CYS A 12 -24.22 -14.65 -1.08
N ASP A 13 -24.52 -13.56 -1.80
CA ASP A 13 -25.88 -13.34 -2.32
C ASP A 13 -26.06 -13.69 -3.81
N GLY A 14 -25.02 -13.54 -4.62
CA GLY A 14 -25.12 -13.66 -6.10
C GLY A 14 -24.97 -15.08 -6.66
N VAL A 15 -24.51 -16.04 -5.86
CA VAL A 15 -24.26 -17.40 -6.35
C VAL A 15 -25.51 -18.25 -6.18
N LYS A 16 -26.07 -18.65 -7.32
CA LYS A 16 -27.22 -19.56 -7.40
C LYS A 16 -26.99 -20.77 -6.49
N ASN A 17 -28.02 -21.12 -5.72
CA ASN A 17 -28.04 -22.28 -4.80
C ASN A 17 -27.45 -23.57 -5.40
N ALA A 18 -27.56 -23.77 -6.71
CA ALA A 18 -27.00 -24.90 -7.45
C ALA A 18 -25.47 -24.95 -7.47
N ILE A 19 -24.79 -23.80 -7.52
CA ILE A 19 -23.33 -23.70 -7.50
C ILE A 19 -22.82 -23.84 -6.05
N ARG A 20 -23.53 -23.26 -5.08
CA ARG A 20 -23.16 -23.31 -3.65
C ARG A 20 -23.03 -24.74 -3.11
N ARG A 21 -23.85 -25.67 -3.59
CA ARG A 21 -23.80 -27.11 -3.21
C ARG A 21 -22.61 -27.87 -3.80
N ARG A 22 -21.84 -27.28 -4.72
CA ARG A 22 -20.67 -27.90 -5.35
C ARG A 22 -19.36 -27.50 -4.68
N PHE A 23 -19.42 -26.69 -3.63
CA PHE A 23 -18.27 -26.34 -2.80
C PHE A 23 -18.34 -27.17 -1.51
N ASP A 24 -17.46 -28.18 -1.44
CA ASP A 24 -17.39 -29.12 -0.31
C ASP A 24 -16.84 -28.48 0.97
N LYS A 25 -16.12 -27.35 0.85
CA LYS A 25 -15.54 -26.61 1.99
C LYS A 25 -15.81 -25.13 1.87
N ARG A 26 -16.18 -24.50 2.98
CA ARG A 26 -16.44 -23.06 3.08
C ARG A 26 -15.55 -22.51 4.17
N ILE A 27 -14.70 -21.55 3.83
CA ILE A 27 -13.77 -20.94 4.77
C ILE A 27 -14.11 -19.46 4.82
N TYR A 28 -14.57 -18.99 5.97
CA TYR A 28 -14.73 -17.58 6.22
C TYR A 28 -13.35 -16.98 6.54
N VAL A 29 -12.98 -15.94 5.79
CA VAL A 29 -11.74 -15.18 6.01
C VAL A 29 -12.14 -13.84 6.62
N HIS A 30 -11.89 -13.69 7.91
CA HIS A 30 -12.19 -12.46 8.64
C HIS A 30 -11.21 -11.32 8.30
N LEU A 31 -11.57 -10.10 8.68
CA LEU A 31 -10.67 -8.95 8.61
C LEU A 31 -9.41 -9.21 9.45
N PRO A 32 -8.23 -8.74 9.00
CA PRO A 32 -6.97 -8.95 9.71
C PRO A 32 -7.00 -8.27 11.08
N ASP A 33 -6.48 -8.95 12.10
CA ASP A 33 -6.22 -8.40 13.42
C ASP A 33 -5.03 -7.42 13.39
N THR A 34 -4.80 -6.68 14.48
CA THR A 34 -3.73 -5.67 14.54
C THR A 34 -2.35 -6.26 14.21
N GLU A 35 -2.03 -7.45 14.71
CA GLU A 35 -0.76 -8.14 14.43
C GLU A 35 -0.64 -8.56 12.96
N ALA A 36 -1.70 -9.10 12.36
CA ALA A 36 -1.74 -9.42 10.94
C ALA A 36 -1.63 -8.15 10.08
N ARG A 37 -2.28 -7.05 10.47
CA ARG A 37 -2.14 -5.75 9.77
C ARG A 37 -0.68 -5.28 9.80
N LYS A 38 -0.05 -5.29 10.98
CA LYS A 38 1.39 -4.99 11.13
C LYS A 38 2.25 -5.87 10.24
N HIS A 39 1.96 -7.17 10.20
CA HIS A 39 2.64 -8.12 9.34
C HIS A 39 2.47 -7.81 7.85
N ILE A 40 1.24 -7.50 7.40
CA ILE A 40 0.94 -7.12 6.01
C ILE A 40 1.69 -5.84 5.62
N PHE A 41 1.71 -4.82 6.48
CA PHE A 41 2.47 -3.59 6.26
C PHE A 41 3.97 -3.88 6.04
N LYS A 42 4.57 -4.68 6.92
CA LYS A 42 6.01 -4.95 6.88
C LYS A 42 6.43 -5.88 5.74
N GLN A 43 5.81 -7.05 5.66
CA GLN A 43 6.31 -8.15 4.84
C GLN A 43 5.78 -8.10 3.41
N VAL A 44 4.50 -7.78 3.25
CA VAL A 44 3.82 -7.96 1.97
C VAL A 44 3.93 -6.71 1.09
N ARG A 45 3.82 -5.52 1.70
CA ARG A 45 3.58 -4.30 0.93
C ARG A 45 4.75 -3.32 0.88
N ILE A 46 5.57 -3.24 1.94
CA ILE A 46 6.77 -2.39 1.93
C ILE A 46 8.02 -3.18 1.52
N GLY A 47 8.12 -4.46 1.90
CA GLY A 47 9.20 -5.35 1.48
C GLY A 47 10.60 -4.72 1.62
N ASN A 48 11.32 -4.70 0.49
CA ASN A 48 12.70 -4.18 0.37
C ASN A 48 12.79 -2.69 -0.02
N THR A 49 11.67 -1.96 -0.08
CA THR A 49 11.72 -0.53 -0.38
C THR A 49 12.48 0.22 0.71
N PRO A 50 13.37 1.17 0.36
CA PRO A 50 14.04 2.02 1.34
C PRO A 50 13.01 2.70 2.25
N LYS A 51 13.17 2.51 3.56
CA LYS A 51 12.25 3.00 4.58
C LYS A 51 13.02 3.42 5.81
N THR A 52 12.49 4.40 6.51
CA THR A 52 13.01 4.87 7.81
C THR A 52 11.98 4.71 8.93
N ILE A 53 10.95 3.89 8.69
CA ILE A 53 9.86 3.60 9.63
C ILE A 53 10.33 2.59 10.67
N SER A 54 10.18 2.95 11.94
CA SER A 54 10.51 2.16 13.12
C SER A 54 9.42 1.12 13.45
N GLU A 55 9.80 0.16 14.28
CA GLU A 55 8.89 -0.88 14.80
C GLU A 55 7.65 -0.30 15.48
N LYS A 56 7.83 0.73 16.32
CA LYS A 56 6.74 1.40 17.03
C LYS A 56 5.80 2.12 16.07
N GLU A 57 6.34 2.77 15.05
CA GLU A 57 5.50 3.44 14.05
C GLU A 57 4.68 2.44 13.22
N PHE A 58 5.17 1.21 13.04
CA PHE A 58 4.35 0.14 12.45
C PHE A 58 3.20 -0.29 13.34
N ASP A 59 3.38 -0.28 14.67
CA ASP A 59 2.30 -0.53 15.62
C ASP A 59 1.24 0.56 15.51
N ASP A 60 1.67 1.83 15.55
CA ASP A 60 0.77 2.98 15.44
C ASP A 60 -0.03 2.96 14.11
N LEU A 61 0.61 2.54 13.00
CA LEU A 61 -0.06 2.38 11.70
C LEU A 61 -1.05 1.22 11.68
N ALA A 62 -0.74 0.10 12.35
CA ALA A 62 -1.61 -1.06 12.41
C ALA A 62 -2.86 -0.81 13.27
N GLU A 63 -2.70 -0.08 14.38
CA GLU A 63 -3.82 0.40 15.20
C GLU A 63 -4.67 1.40 14.44
N ALA A 64 -4.04 2.32 13.71
CA ALA A 64 -4.73 3.33 12.91
C ALA A 64 -5.54 2.75 11.72
N ALA A 65 -5.17 1.57 11.24
CA ALA A 65 -5.80 0.88 10.11
C ALA A 65 -6.87 -0.12 10.57
N ASP A 66 -7.53 0.12 11.70
CA ASP A 66 -8.58 -0.75 12.18
C ASP A 66 -9.77 -0.84 11.22
N GLY A 67 -10.28 -2.05 11.02
CA GLY A 67 -11.32 -2.35 10.03
C GLY A 67 -10.85 -2.39 8.57
N PHE A 68 -9.56 -2.19 8.29
CA PHE A 68 -9.06 -2.26 6.92
C PHE A 68 -8.95 -3.71 6.45
N SER A 69 -9.41 -3.98 5.23
CA SER A 69 -9.15 -5.23 4.54
C SER A 69 -7.68 -5.30 4.05
N GLY A 70 -7.23 -6.49 3.65
CA GLY A 70 -5.91 -6.64 3.02
C GLY A 70 -5.74 -5.79 1.74
N SER A 71 -6.85 -5.52 1.04
CA SER A 71 -6.87 -4.64 -0.13
C SER A 71 -6.74 -3.17 0.28
N ASP A 72 -7.44 -2.72 1.32
CA ASP A 72 -7.35 -1.35 1.83
C ASP A 72 -5.91 -1.04 2.28
N ILE A 73 -5.28 -1.96 3.01
CA ILE A 73 -3.88 -1.84 3.43
C ILE A 73 -2.95 -1.76 2.21
N SER A 74 -3.22 -2.56 1.18
CA SER A 74 -2.46 -2.51 -0.08
C SER A 74 -2.53 -1.14 -0.74
N TYR A 75 -3.73 -0.59 -0.88
CA TYR A 75 -3.92 0.73 -1.47
C TYR A 75 -3.26 1.80 -0.62
N PHE A 76 -3.40 1.71 0.70
CA PHE A 76 -2.81 2.65 1.63
C PHE A 76 -1.28 2.72 1.52
N VAL A 77 -0.60 1.57 1.50
CA VAL A 77 0.87 1.53 1.28
C VAL A 77 1.23 2.04 -0.11
N LYS A 78 0.50 1.64 -1.14
CA LYS A 78 0.78 2.06 -2.53
C LYS A 78 0.70 3.58 -2.68
N ASP A 79 -0.32 4.21 -2.10
CA ASP A 79 -0.47 5.66 -2.15
C ASP A 79 0.63 6.38 -1.36
N ALA A 80 1.05 5.84 -0.20
CA ALA A 80 2.16 6.39 0.57
C ALA A 80 3.47 6.33 -0.22
N LEU A 81 3.73 5.23 -0.94
CA LEU A 81 4.88 5.12 -1.86
C LEU A 81 4.77 6.10 -3.03
N TYR A 82 3.58 6.32 -3.58
CA TYR A 82 3.39 7.33 -4.62
C TYR A 82 3.59 8.76 -4.10
N GLU A 83 3.35 9.06 -2.83
CA GLU A 83 3.70 10.38 -2.29
C GLU A 83 5.20 10.68 -2.38
N VAL A 84 6.05 9.65 -2.20
CA VAL A 84 7.50 9.78 -2.41
C VAL A 84 7.80 10.18 -3.85
N VAL A 85 7.22 9.46 -4.82
CA VAL A 85 7.39 9.75 -6.26
C VAL A 85 6.87 11.14 -6.60
N ARG A 86 5.69 11.52 -6.08
CA ARG A 86 5.11 12.87 -6.26
C ARG A 86 6.01 13.95 -5.64
N ALA A 87 6.71 13.67 -4.54
CA ALA A 87 7.67 14.62 -3.96
C ALA A 87 8.88 14.84 -4.87
N ILE A 88 9.43 13.77 -5.46
CA ILE A 88 10.52 13.86 -6.45
C ILE A 88 10.07 14.69 -7.66
N LEU A 89 8.91 14.37 -8.24
CA LEU A 89 8.39 15.07 -9.43
C LEU A 89 8.11 16.56 -9.19
N ARG A 90 7.81 16.95 -7.94
CA ARG A 90 7.60 18.36 -7.56
C ARG A 90 8.92 19.09 -7.27
N THR A 91 10.01 18.37 -7.08
CA THR A 91 11.31 18.94 -6.72
C THR A 91 11.98 19.53 -7.96
N LYS A 92 12.50 20.75 -7.82
CA LYS A 92 13.18 21.47 -8.92
C LYS A 92 14.70 21.36 -8.85
N PHE A 93 15.24 20.99 -7.68
CA PHE A 93 16.65 21.01 -7.37
C PHE A 93 17.13 19.61 -7.00
N PHE A 94 18.24 19.20 -7.60
CA PHE A 94 18.88 17.93 -7.33
C PHE A 94 20.34 18.15 -7.00
N LYS A 95 20.90 17.22 -6.24
CA LYS A 95 22.32 17.20 -5.89
C LYS A 95 22.91 15.87 -6.35
N ARG A 96 24.14 15.93 -6.86
CA ARG A 96 24.88 14.74 -7.29
C ARG A 96 25.47 14.02 -6.07
N SER A 97 25.17 12.74 -5.93
CA SER A 97 25.71 11.81 -4.92
C SER A 97 26.34 10.63 -5.66
N GLY A 98 27.62 10.76 -6.01
CA GLY A 98 28.32 9.82 -6.88
C GLY A 98 27.77 9.83 -8.32
N GLU A 99 27.28 8.69 -8.78
CA GLU A 99 26.62 8.54 -10.09
C GLU A 99 25.12 8.83 -10.07
N LYS A 100 24.53 9.01 -8.88
CA LYS A 100 23.08 9.22 -8.71
C LYS A 100 22.74 10.66 -8.35
N TRP A 101 21.48 11.02 -8.61
CA TRP A 101 20.89 12.31 -8.29
C TRP A 101 19.91 12.15 -7.12
N VAL A 102 20.06 13.00 -6.10
CA VAL A 102 19.20 13.00 -4.92
C VAL A 102 18.40 14.31 -4.90
N PRO A 103 17.08 14.29 -4.66
CA PRO A 103 16.29 15.51 -4.51
C PRO A 103 16.79 16.31 -3.30
N CYS A 104 16.99 17.62 -3.46
CA CYS A 104 17.51 18.48 -2.40
C CYS A 104 16.69 19.76 -2.23
N GLN A 105 16.87 20.44 -1.09
CA GLN A 105 16.23 21.73 -0.87
C GLN A 105 16.96 22.85 -1.62
N GLY A 106 16.23 23.92 -1.93
CA GLY A 106 16.76 25.05 -2.73
C GLY A 106 17.90 25.83 -2.07
N ASN A 107 18.16 25.66 -0.78
CA ASN A 107 19.22 26.33 -0.03
C ASN A 107 20.52 25.50 0.08
N GLU A 108 20.55 24.28 -0.45
CA GLU A 108 21.70 23.39 -0.33
C GLU A 108 22.84 23.74 -1.31
N LYS A 109 24.09 23.59 -0.83
CA LYS A 109 25.29 23.78 -1.66
C LYS A 109 25.42 22.63 -2.68
N GLY A 110 25.74 22.97 -3.92
CA GLY A 110 25.90 22.00 -5.01
C GLY A 110 24.57 21.55 -5.64
N ARG A 111 23.50 22.32 -5.46
CA ARG A 111 22.23 22.12 -6.16
C ARG A 111 22.38 22.41 -7.66
N VAL A 112 21.68 21.63 -8.46
CA VAL A 112 21.56 21.78 -9.91
C VAL A 112 20.07 21.74 -10.23
N SER A 113 19.60 22.65 -11.09
CA SER A 113 18.19 22.64 -11.50
C SER A 113 17.92 21.57 -12.56
N LEU A 114 16.66 21.13 -12.67
CA LEU A 114 16.29 20.15 -13.71
C LEU A 114 16.66 20.63 -15.13
N GLN A 115 16.55 21.95 -15.39
CA GLN A 115 16.90 22.57 -16.66
C GLN A 115 18.40 22.43 -16.95
N GLU A 116 19.26 22.70 -15.96
CA GLU A 116 20.71 22.56 -16.09
C GLU A 116 21.17 21.11 -16.28
N ILE A 117 20.39 20.13 -15.80
CA ILE A 117 20.68 18.70 -16.03
C ILE A 117 20.22 18.31 -17.46
N ASP A 118 19.10 18.87 -17.95
CA ASP A 118 18.57 18.61 -19.31
C ASP A 118 19.52 19.13 -20.40
N GLU A 119 20.04 20.34 -20.18
CA GLU A 119 21.03 20.98 -21.06
C GLU A 119 22.33 20.16 -21.20
N LYS A 120 22.66 19.35 -20.19
CA LYS A 120 23.82 18.44 -20.23
C LYS A 120 23.55 17.14 -20.97
N GLY A 121 22.32 16.93 -21.48
CA GLY A 121 21.93 15.73 -22.21
C GLY A 121 21.83 14.47 -21.33
N GLU A 122 21.94 14.59 -20.00
CA GLU A 122 21.84 13.46 -19.07
C GLU A 122 20.38 13.01 -18.82
N ILE A 123 19.38 13.75 -19.32
CA ILE A 123 17.95 13.57 -18.97
C ILE A 123 17.14 12.72 -19.97
N GLN A 124 17.56 12.60 -21.23
CA GLN A 124 16.63 12.17 -22.30
C GLN A 124 16.09 10.73 -22.21
N SER A 125 16.56 9.88 -21.30
CA SER A 125 16.06 8.50 -21.18
C SER A 125 16.07 7.89 -19.77
N LEU A 126 16.70 8.52 -18.77
CA LEU A 126 17.10 7.82 -17.53
C LEU A 126 16.71 8.55 -16.23
N LEU A 127 15.72 9.46 -16.29
CA LEU A 127 15.23 10.19 -15.12
C LEU A 127 14.84 9.27 -13.95
N LEU A 128 14.41 8.03 -14.21
CA LEU A 128 14.10 7.05 -13.16
C LEU A 128 15.25 6.14 -12.74
N VAL A 129 16.33 6.01 -13.53
CA VAL A 129 17.42 5.07 -13.25
C VAL A 129 18.55 5.74 -12.46
N LEU A 130 18.78 7.03 -12.69
CA LEU A 130 19.84 7.78 -12.02
C LEU A 130 19.35 8.53 -10.77
N ILE A 131 18.04 8.71 -10.59
CA ILE A 131 17.51 9.34 -9.38
C ILE A 131 17.41 8.31 -8.25
N GLU A 132 18.04 8.61 -7.13
CA GLU A 132 17.88 7.84 -5.91
C GLU A 132 16.54 8.19 -5.25
N VAL A 133 15.70 7.18 -5.10
CA VAL A 133 14.39 7.34 -4.45
C VAL A 133 14.62 7.52 -2.94
N PRO A 134 14.19 8.65 -2.35
CA PRO A 134 14.32 8.87 -0.92
C PRO A 134 13.48 7.84 -0.14
N PRO A 135 13.89 7.48 1.09
CA PRO A 135 13.18 6.47 1.86
C PRO A 135 11.77 6.92 2.20
N CYS A 136 10.83 5.96 2.24
CA CYS A 136 9.48 6.22 2.70
C CYS A 136 9.47 6.42 4.22
N THR A 137 8.98 7.58 4.67
CA THR A 137 8.76 7.95 6.08
C THR A 137 7.29 7.87 6.48
N VAL A 138 7.01 7.88 7.78
CA VAL A 138 5.64 7.91 8.35
C VAL A 138 4.84 9.13 7.90
N ALA A 139 5.49 10.27 7.65
CA ALA A 139 4.82 11.48 7.17
C ALA A 139 4.07 11.26 5.85
N HIS A 140 4.55 10.36 4.98
CA HIS A 140 3.83 10.01 3.75
C HIS A 140 2.54 9.24 4.06
N PHE A 141 2.57 8.33 5.02
CA PHE A 141 1.40 7.58 5.49
C PHE A 141 0.37 8.50 6.14
N GLU A 142 0.81 9.42 7.02
CA GLU A 142 -0.09 10.40 7.66
C GLU A 142 -0.79 11.31 6.65
N LYS A 143 -0.08 11.69 5.58
CA LYS A 143 -0.65 12.52 4.51
C LYS A 143 -1.75 11.78 3.75
N VAL A 144 -1.53 10.52 3.44
CA VAL A 144 -2.51 9.67 2.73
C VAL A 144 -3.67 9.28 3.64
N ARG A 145 -3.43 9.10 4.94
CA ARG A 145 -4.42 8.66 5.93
C ARG A 145 -5.70 9.51 5.90
N LYS A 146 -5.58 10.82 5.64
CA LYS A 146 -6.73 11.74 5.58
C LYS A 146 -7.76 11.38 4.51
N ASN A 147 -7.35 10.67 3.47
CA ASN A 147 -8.18 10.36 2.31
C ASN A 147 -8.66 8.91 2.29
N GLN A 148 -8.18 8.06 3.21
CA GLN A 148 -8.47 6.63 3.21
C GLN A 148 -9.59 6.31 4.19
N LYS A 149 -10.52 5.46 3.75
CA LYS A 149 -11.61 4.91 4.55
C LYS A 149 -11.65 3.41 4.34
N ALA A 150 -12.07 2.66 5.35
CA ALA A 150 -12.28 1.22 5.21
C ALA A 150 -13.36 0.96 4.14
N THR A 151 -13.08 0.03 3.24
CA THR A 151 -14.05 -0.34 2.19
C THR A 151 -15.13 -1.28 2.74
N VAL A 152 -14.77 -2.11 3.72
CA VAL A 152 -15.71 -3.05 4.36
C VAL A 152 -16.48 -2.33 5.46
N THR A 153 -17.80 -2.31 5.33
CA THR A 153 -18.71 -1.72 6.32
C THR A 153 -19.16 -2.77 7.33
N LYS A 154 -19.80 -2.31 8.43
CA LYS A 154 -20.37 -3.22 9.42
C LYS A 154 -21.53 -4.04 8.85
N ASP A 155 -22.36 -3.42 8.00
CA ASP A 155 -23.50 -4.10 7.35
C ASP A 155 -23.00 -5.26 6.47
N ASP A 156 -21.86 -5.09 5.79
CA ASP A 156 -21.23 -6.17 5.03
C ASP A 156 -20.81 -7.33 5.94
N LEU A 157 -20.26 -7.04 7.13
CA LEU A 157 -19.84 -8.05 8.11
C LEU A 157 -21.03 -8.84 8.67
N ASP A 158 -22.15 -8.18 8.92
CA ASP A 158 -23.35 -8.80 9.45
C ASP A 158 -23.93 -9.82 8.43
N VAL A 159 -23.92 -9.49 7.13
CA VAL A 159 -24.31 -10.45 6.06
C VAL A 159 -23.43 -11.70 6.07
N PHE A 160 -22.12 -11.56 6.28
CA PHE A 160 -21.22 -12.72 6.37
C PHE A 160 -21.44 -13.55 7.63
N HIS A 161 -21.77 -12.90 8.75
CA HIS A 161 -22.09 -13.57 10.00
C HIS A 161 -23.35 -14.42 9.84
N ASP A 162 -24.44 -13.81 9.36
CA ASP A 162 -25.72 -14.47 9.13
C ASP A 162 -25.56 -15.66 8.17
N PHE A 163 -24.80 -15.49 7.09
CA PHE A 163 -24.50 -16.58 6.15
C PHE A 163 -23.72 -17.73 6.80
N THR A 164 -22.76 -17.40 7.67
CA THR A 164 -21.93 -18.40 8.36
C THR A 164 -22.72 -19.16 9.41
N GLU A 165 -23.64 -18.49 10.11
CA GLU A 165 -24.58 -19.14 11.03
C GLU A 165 -25.58 -20.06 10.30
N GLU A 166 -26.12 -19.62 9.17
CA GLU A 166 -27.13 -20.38 8.43
C GLU A 166 -26.56 -21.64 7.75
N PHE A 167 -25.33 -21.57 7.22
CA PHE A 167 -24.77 -22.64 6.39
C PHE A 167 -23.57 -23.38 6.99
N GLY A 168 -22.99 -22.87 8.07
CA GLY A 168 -21.84 -23.47 8.74
C GLY A 168 -20.53 -23.43 7.93
N ILE A 169 -19.44 -23.82 8.59
CA ILE A 169 -18.07 -23.86 8.03
C ILE A 169 -17.78 -25.25 7.41
N TYR A 170 -18.50 -26.28 7.84
CA TYR A 170 -18.39 -27.65 7.36
C TYR A 170 -19.76 -28.11 6.85
N GLY A 171 -19.87 -28.24 5.53
CA GLY A 171 -21.01 -28.88 4.85
C GLY A 171 -20.68 -30.32 4.50
#